data_AF-A0A5S6QWA9-F1
#
_entry.id   AF-A0A5S6QWA9-F1
#
_cell.length_a   1.000
_cell.length_b   1.000
_cell.length_c   1.000
_cell.angle_alpha   90.00
_cell.angle_beta   90.00
_cell.angle_gamma   90.00
#
_symmetry.space_group_name_H-M   'P 1'
#
loop_
_entity.id
_entity.type
_entity.pdbx_description
1 polymer ?
#
loop_
_entity_poly.entity_id
_entity_poly.type
_entity_poly.pdbx_seq_one_letter_code
_entity_poly.pdbx_strand_id
1 'polypeptide(L)'
;MKLKISRQFSFLTVKRALHFTGARSYDEYSNRRFFDIGEHPYQRVWSVMKHDYERTRKRLIRAKYDYYKRIGRMTVPIQKIYDIELIPVECSIAIIGGGLAGSACAYWIKQRIRDDDMKLIVIESDSQLANSTTLLAPGGLWQQFNNPEKVQMSLFTAEFLRNADEHLKILDNELPPMKFTPMNALFLACNEEAAARLSEECRSQSEQGAKVSILAREELKLRFPFLNVEDVVAGRLGSENEGVFDNWQLLSALREKNVTLGVQYIKAKVTGFEWDWYSDRSYSFLPSDQQWRYKRLRRVVVEPQYTDAAPRPIYATIFINCAGAWSGEVAEMAGFGVGPELLSVPFPIVPRKRYAFIFHCPDGPSLDMPYLFDPTGVWCRREGLGNLYMCGKNPVGNEDPVDHSNLDVDYSFFDSQIWPVLAKRVPAFEKLKVKNAWAYYADVNEYDGNAIIGPHPFYRNYFHLGGFNGLNLQHALPAARGIMEQILDGAYVSIDLRDFHLDRMLRGKRLTRDS
;
A
#
# COMPACT_ATOMS: atom_id res chain seq x y z
N MET A 1 23.35 -35.84 -57.15
CA MET A 1 22.57 -35.68 -58.39
C MET A 1 21.10 -35.53 -58.00
N LYS A 2 20.53 -34.31 -58.18
CA LYS A 2 19.11 -33.96 -58.50
C LYS A 2 17.97 -34.81 -57.87
N LEU A 3 16.84 -34.31 -57.33
CA LEU A 3 16.12 -33.03 -57.38
C LEU A 3 14.83 -33.15 -56.51
N LYS A 4 14.32 -32.01 -56.02
CA LYS A 4 12.90 -31.56 -55.86
C LYS A 4 11.95 -32.34 -54.92
N ILE A 5 11.40 -31.76 -53.85
CA ILE A 5 10.39 -30.66 -53.74
C ILE A 5 9.04 -30.99 -54.41
N SER A 6 7.99 -31.20 -53.59
CA SER A 6 6.70 -30.46 -53.53
C SER A 6 5.70 -31.21 -52.62
N ARG A 7 5.23 -30.63 -51.50
CA ARG A 7 3.87 -30.02 -51.31
C ARG A 7 2.74 -30.87 -51.94
N GLN A 8 1.64 -31.26 -51.29
CA GLN A 8 0.77 -30.52 -50.36
C GLN A 8 -0.35 -31.45 -49.76
N PHE A 9 -1.15 -30.92 -48.81
CA PHE A 9 -2.40 -31.44 -48.20
C PHE A 9 -2.23 -32.44 -47.02
N SER A 10 -2.29 -32.06 -45.74
CA SER A 10 -3.31 -31.36 -44.93
C SER A 10 -4.47 -32.23 -44.42
N PHE A 11 -4.68 -32.08 -43.11
CA PHE A 11 -5.88 -32.35 -42.30
C PHE A 11 -6.10 -33.73 -41.64
N LEU A 12 -6.19 -33.62 -40.31
CA LEU A 12 -6.98 -34.43 -39.37
C LEU A 12 -6.49 -35.86 -39.12
N THR A 13 -5.85 -36.09 -37.96
CA THR A 13 -6.49 -36.72 -36.78
C THR A 13 -5.49 -36.84 -35.63
N VAL A 14 -5.69 -36.07 -34.56
CA VAL A 14 -5.06 -36.30 -33.25
C VAL A 14 -5.95 -37.25 -32.45
N LYS A 15 -5.43 -38.41 -32.02
CA LYS A 15 -6.01 -39.19 -30.92
C LYS A 15 -4.93 -39.66 -29.96
N ARG A 16 -4.90 -38.98 -28.80
CA ARG A 16 -4.65 -39.47 -27.44
C ARG A 16 -3.48 -40.45 -27.23
N ALA A 17 -2.40 -39.95 -26.64
CA ALA A 17 -1.52 -40.75 -25.79
C ALA A 17 -1.66 -40.29 -24.33
N LEU A 18 -1.78 -41.25 -23.44
CA LEU A 18 -1.95 -41.12 -21.99
C LEU A 18 -0.75 -40.39 -21.35
N HIS A 19 -1.02 -39.41 -20.49
CA HIS A 19 0.02 -38.78 -19.67
C HIS A 19 0.36 -39.71 -18.51
N PHE A 20 1.56 -40.28 -18.50
CA PHE A 20 2.16 -40.85 -17.29
C PHE A 20 2.88 -39.73 -16.54
N THR A 21 2.41 -39.41 -15.34
CA THR A 21 3.15 -38.57 -14.39
C THR A 21 4.38 -39.33 -13.92
N GLY A 22 5.58 -38.79 -14.17
CA GLY A 22 6.83 -39.35 -13.64
C GLY A 22 6.86 -39.34 -12.11
N ALA A 23 7.54 -40.33 -11.52
CA ALA A 23 7.74 -40.42 -10.08
C ALA A 23 8.55 -39.21 -9.59
N ARG A 24 7.99 -38.47 -8.63
CA ARG A 24 8.68 -37.36 -7.94
C ARG A 24 9.41 -37.89 -6.70
N SER A 25 10.54 -37.27 -6.36
CA SER A 25 11.36 -37.65 -5.20
C SER A 25 10.68 -37.29 -3.88
N TYR A 26 11.07 -37.98 -2.81
CA TYR A 26 10.51 -37.82 -1.46
C TYR A 26 10.69 -36.39 -0.89
N ASP A 27 11.71 -35.65 -1.34
CA ASP A 27 12.03 -34.30 -0.87
C ASP A 27 11.09 -33.19 -1.40
N GLU A 28 10.19 -33.50 -2.35
CA GLU A 28 9.12 -32.57 -2.76
C GLU A 28 7.89 -32.62 -1.83
N TYR A 29 7.86 -33.51 -0.83
CA TYR A 29 6.84 -33.52 0.22
C TYR A 29 7.19 -32.54 1.35
N SER A 30 6.83 -31.27 1.20
CA SER A 30 6.86 -30.32 2.31
C SER A 30 5.69 -30.56 3.28
N ASN A 31 5.77 -31.63 4.07
CA ASN A 31 4.97 -31.76 5.30
C ASN A 31 5.62 -30.93 6.40
N ARG A 32 5.29 -29.64 6.49
CA ARG A 32 5.65 -28.80 7.64
C ARG A 32 4.79 -29.18 8.86
N ARG A 33 5.23 -30.20 9.59
CA ARG A 33 5.08 -30.32 11.04
C ARG A 33 6.43 -30.77 11.60
N PHE A 34 7.03 -29.98 12.47
CA PHE A 34 8.16 -30.42 13.27
C PHE A 34 7.63 -31.48 14.25
N PHE A 35 8.22 -32.67 14.26
CA PHE A 35 7.88 -33.75 15.18
C PHE A 35 8.97 -33.85 16.26
N ASP A 36 8.58 -33.90 17.53
CA ASP A 36 9.50 -34.12 18.63
C ASP A 36 9.96 -35.58 18.71
N ILE A 37 11.15 -35.80 19.27
CA ILE A 37 11.77 -37.12 19.45
C ILE A 37 10.95 -37.91 20.49
N GLY A 38 10.23 -38.96 20.07
CA GLY A 38 9.49 -39.87 20.97
C GLY A 38 8.12 -40.35 20.48
N GLU A 39 7.57 -39.79 19.39
CA GLU A 39 6.25 -40.22 18.89
C GLU A 39 6.25 -41.63 18.25
N HIS A 40 5.21 -42.42 18.57
CA HIS A 40 5.07 -43.82 18.14
C HIS A 40 4.80 -43.92 16.61
N PRO A 41 5.54 -44.78 15.85
CA PRO A 41 5.48 -44.80 14.38
C PRO A 41 4.09 -45.01 13.77
N TYR A 42 3.25 -45.86 14.37
CA TYR A 42 1.90 -46.14 13.88
C TYR A 42 0.94 -44.95 14.02
N GLN A 43 1.06 -44.18 15.11
CA GLN A 43 0.25 -42.97 15.31
C GLN A 43 0.66 -41.87 14.31
N ARG A 44 1.95 -41.81 13.95
CA ARG A 44 2.45 -40.96 12.87
C ARG A 44 1.82 -41.32 11.53
N VAL A 45 1.86 -42.59 11.14
CA VAL A 45 1.27 -43.04 9.86
C VAL A 45 -0.24 -42.77 9.81
N TRP A 46 -0.94 -43.04 10.91
CA TRP A 46 -2.38 -42.81 11.02
C TRP A 46 -2.75 -41.32 10.89
N SER A 47 -2.01 -40.43 11.56
CA SER A 47 -2.26 -38.99 11.50
C SER A 47 -1.99 -38.40 10.11
N VAL A 48 -0.94 -38.86 9.43
CA VAL A 48 -0.64 -38.48 8.03
C VAL A 48 -1.75 -38.95 7.10
N MET A 49 -2.16 -40.22 7.18
CA MET A 49 -3.26 -40.75 6.37
C MET A 49 -4.56 -39.96 6.57
N LYS A 50 -4.90 -39.62 7.82
CA LYS A 50 -6.10 -38.84 8.13
C LYS A 50 -6.02 -37.45 7.51
N HIS A 51 -4.86 -36.79 7.59
CA HIS A 51 -4.64 -35.48 6.99
C HIS A 51 -4.74 -35.50 5.46
N ASP A 52 -4.13 -36.51 4.83
CA ASP A 52 -4.17 -36.67 3.37
C ASP A 52 -5.59 -36.97 2.89
N TYR A 53 -6.35 -37.78 3.64
CA TYR A 53 -7.75 -38.04 3.36
C TYR A 53 -8.59 -36.76 3.43
N GLU A 54 -8.47 -35.98 4.51
CA GLU A 54 -9.19 -34.71 4.67
C GLU A 54 -8.82 -33.69 3.58
N ARG A 55 -7.53 -33.61 3.21
CA ARG A 55 -7.03 -32.75 2.14
C ARG A 55 -7.59 -33.17 0.78
N THR A 56 -7.57 -34.47 0.47
CA THR A 56 -8.09 -35.02 -0.78
C THR A 56 -9.60 -34.82 -0.86
N ARG A 57 -10.32 -35.04 0.24
CA ARG A 57 -11.76 -34.76 0.35
C ARG A 57 -12.07 -33.28 0.11
N LYS A 58 -11.31 -32.34 0.69
CA LYS A 58 -11.47 -30.89 0.43
C LYS A 58 -11.20 -30.53 -1.04
N ARG A 59 -10.18 -31.13 -1.67
CA ARG A 59 -9.90 -30.95 -3.11
C ARG A 59 -11.02 -31.47 -3.99
N LEU A 60 -11.55 -32.65 -3.66
CA LEU A 60 -12.63 -33.30 -4.41
C LEU A 60 -13.94 -32.55 -4.26
N ILE A 61 -14.24 -32.04 -3.06
CA ILE A 61 -15.35 -31.11 -2.81
C ILE A 61 -15.14 -29.82 -3.62
N ARG A 62 -14.00 -29.13 -3.52
CA ARG A 62 -13.73 -27.92 -4.33
C ARG A 62 -13.86 -28.18 -5.83
N ALA A 63 -13.39 -29.32 -6.34
CA ALA A 63 -13.54 -29.71 -7.74
C ALA A 63 -14.99 -30.02 -8.13
N LYS A 64 -15.81 -30.53 -7.21
CA LYS A 64 -17.25 -30.81 -7.39
C LYS A 64 -18.12 -29.54 -7.26
N TYR A 65 -17.66 -28.56 -6.50
CA TYR A 65 -18.29 -27.24 -6.32
C TYR A 65 -17.61 -26.14 -7.11
N ASP A 66 -16.75 -26.50 -8.07
CA ASP A 66 -16.11 -25.57 -9.01
C ASP A 66 -17.21 -24.93 -9.87
N TYR A 67 -17.59 -23.73 -9.47
CA TYR A 67 -18.71 -22.95 -9.97
C TYR A 67 -18.66 -22.83 -11.51
N TYR A 68 -17.46 -22.72 -12.06
CA TYR A 68 -17.19 -22.59 -13.49
C TYR A 68 -17.46 -23.85 -14.34
N LYS A 69 -17.58 -25.04 -13.72
CA LYS A 69 -17.86 -26.30 -14.46
C LYS A 69 -19.34 -26.65 -14.57
N ARG A 70 -20.24 -26.01 -13.80
CA ARG A 70 -21.68 -26.32 -13.83
C ARG A 70 -22.43 -25.64 -14.96
N ILE A 71 -21.94 -24.49 -15.42
CA ILE A 71 -22.52 -23.82 -16.58
C ILE A 71 -21.75 -24.34 -17.78
N GLY A 72 -22.39 -25.23 -18.55
CA GLY A 72 -21.88 -25.64 -19.86
C GLY A 72 -21.50 -24.42 -20.68
N ARG A 73 -20.50 -24.56 -21.58
CA ARG A 73 -20.02 -23.54 -22.52
C ARG A 73 -21.06 -22.45 -22.71
N MET A 74 -20.76 -21.23 -22.23
CA MET A 74 -21.58 -20.05 -22.44
C MET A 74 -22.04 -19.98 -23.90
N THR A 75 -23.25 -20.47 -24.18
CA THR A 75 -24.08 -20.01 -25.28
C THR A 75 -24.84 -18.81 -24.76
N VAL A 76 -24.11 -17.83 -24.23
CA VAL A 76 -24.62 -16.46 -24.27
C VAL A 76 -24.41 -16.09 -25.73
N PRO A 77 -25.47 -15.75 -26.50
CA PRO A 77 -25.22 -15.10 -27.77
C PRO A 77 -24.29 -13.94 -27.43
N ILE A 78 -23.19 -13.79 -28.16
CA ILE A 78 -22.46 -12.53 -28.16
C ILE A 78 -23.48 -11.53 -28.70
N GLN A 79 -24.31 -10.99 -27.80
CA GLN A 79 -25.01 -9.75 -28.04
C GLN A 79 -23.89 -8.82 -28.43
N LYS A 80 -24.01 -8.25 -29.64
CA LYS A 80 -23.11 -7.20 -30.11
C LYS A 80 -22.83 -6.30 -28.91
N ILE A 81 -21.55 -6.08 -28.63
CA ILE A 81 -21.10 -5.19 -27.56
C ILE A 81 -21.74 -3.84 -27.89
N TYR A 82 -22.85 -3.55 -27.23
CA TYR A 82 -23.45 -2.23 -27.25
C TYR A 82 -22.64 -1.45 -26.21
N ASP A 83 -21.85 -0.48 -26.66
CA ASP A 83 -21.20 0.54 -25.84
C ASP A 83 -22.27 1.44 -25.19
N ILE A 84 -23.04 0.89 -24.25
CA ILE A 84 -24.09 1.63 -23.54
C ILE A 84 -23.78 1.53 -22.04
N GLU A 85 -23.14 2.61 -21.55
CA GLU A 85 -23.05 3.10 -20.16
C GLU A 85 -21.88 2.61 -19.26
N LEU A 86 -20.72 3.25 -19.47
CA LEU A 86 -19.41 3.10 -18.78
C LEU A 86 -19.37 3.33 -17.25
N ILE A 87 -20.49 3.58 -16.57
CA ILE A 87 -20.52 3.87 -15.12
C ILE A 87 -21.73 3.17 -14.50
N PRO A 88 -21.56 2.30 -13.49
CA PRO A 88 -22.68 1.60 -12.87
C PRO A 88 -23.56 2.57 -12.08
N VAL A 89 -24.88 2.38 -12.16
CA VAL A 89 -25.86 3.13 -11.36
C VAL A 89 -25.75 2.77 -9.88
N GLU A 90 -25.39 1.52 -9.57
CA GLU A 90 -25.27 1.01 -8.21
C GLU A 90 -24.06 0.08 -8.05
N CYS A 91 -23.49 0.10 -6.85
CA CYS A 91 -22.43 -0.81 -6.42
C CYS A 91 -22.61 -1.17 -4.94
N SER A 92 -21.96 -2.24 -4.51
CA SER A 92 -21.90 -2.59 -3.08
C SER A 92 -20.91 -1.66 -2.38
N ILE A 93 -19.72 -1.46 -2.96
CA ILE A 93 -18.62 -0.71 -2.36
C ILE A 93 -18.04 0.27 -3.38
N ALA A 94 -17.97 1.54 -3.01
CA ALA A 94 -17.31 2.60 -3.77
C ALA A 94 -16.03 3.04 -3.06
N ILE A 95 -14.89 2.85 -3.73
CA ILE A 95 -13.57 3.29 -3.26
C ILE A 95 -13.19 4.54 -4.04
N ILE A 96 -12.80 5.60 -3.34
CA ILE A 96 -12.43 6.89 -3.92
C ILE A 96 -10.91 7.01 -3.85
N GLY A 97 -10.26 7.07 -5.01
CA GLY A 97 -8.81 7.02 -5.18
C GLY A 97 -8.34 5.66 -5.69
N GLY A 98 -7.63 5.66 -6.82
CA GLY A 98 -7.08 4.49 -7.51
C GLY A 98 -5.58 4.26 -7.29
N GLY A 99 -4.94 5.03 -6.40
CA GLY A 99 -3.57 4.79 -5.94
C GLY A 99 -3.41 3.48 -5.16
N LEU A 100 -2.25 3.30 -4.49
CA LEU A 100 -1.96 2.05 -3.78
C LEU A 100 -3.01 1.71 -2.71
N ALA A 101 -3.39 2.68 -1.86
CA ALA A 101 -4.36 2.47 -0.79
C ALA A 101 -5.72 1.97 -1.31
N GLY A 102 -6.29 2.65 -2.31
CA GLY A 102 -7.59 2.26 -2.88
C GLY A 102 -7.52 0.93 -3.64
N SER A 103 -6.48 0.72 -4.44
CA SER A 103 -6.27 -0.54 -5.14
C SER A 103 -6.00 -1.72 -4.19
N ALA A 104 -5.31 -1.49 -3.06
CA ALA A 104 -5.11 -2.49 -2.03
C ALA A 104 -6.42 -2.84 -1.30
N CYS A 105 -7.28 -1.86 -1.01
CA CYS A 105 -8.62 -2.12 -0.45
C CYS A 105 -9.45 -3.01 -1.38
N ALA A 106 -9.50 -2.65 -2.67
CA ALA A 106 -10.19 -3.44 -3.68
C ALA A 106 -9.66 -4.88 -3.75
N TYR A 107 -8.33 -5.04 -3.72
CA TYR A 107 -7.67 -6.34 -3.74
C TYR A 107 -8.09 -7.22 -2.56
N TRP A 108 -7.94 -6.74 -1.33
CA TRP A 108 -8.24 -7.57 -0.15
C TRP A 108 -9.72 -7.96 -0.06
N ILE A 109 -10.61 -7.02 -0.38
CA ILE A 109 -12.06 -7.28 -0.37
C ILE A 109 -12.42 -8.34 -1.40
N LYS A 110 -11.99 -8.18 -2.66
CA LYS A 110 -12.32 -9.14 -3.73
C LYS A 110 -11.53 -10.45 -3.65
N GLN A 111 -10.36 -10.44 -3.03
CA GLN A 111 -9.62 -11.66 -2.75
C GLN A 111 -10.37 -12.55 -1.74
N ARG A 112 -11.07 -11.94 -0.78
CA ARG A 112 -11.90 -12.64 0.21
C ARG A 112 -13.28 -13.02 -0.32
N ILE A 113 -13.94 -12.11 -1.05
CA ILE A 113 -15.25 -12.33 -1.66
C ILE A 113 -15.13 -12.20 -3.18
N ARG A 114 -15.13 -13.36 -3.86
CA ARG A 114 -15.08 -13.45 -5.32
C ARG A 114 -16.46 -13.53 -5.97
N ASP A 115 -17.46 -12.98 -5.31
CA ASP A 115 -18.82 -12.93 -5.83
C ASP A 115 -18.92 -11.84 -6.89
N ASP A 116 -19.44 -12.20 -8.06
CA ASP A 116 -19.66 -11.28 -9.18
C ASP A 116 -20.85 -10.35 -8.92
N ASP A 117 -21.80 -10.77 -8.09
CA ASP A 117 -22.96 -9.95 -7.70
C ASP A 117 -22.56 -8.80 -6.77
N MET A 118 -21.46 -8.96 -6.02
CA MET A 118 -20.90 -7.88 -5.20
C MET A 118 -20.06 -6.93 -6.07
N LYS A 119 -20.72 -5.90 -6.62
CA LYS A 119 -20.06 -4.88 -7.44
C LYS A 119 -19.16 -3.98 -6.58
N LEU A 120 -17.87 -3.94 -6.91
CA LEU A 120 -16.89 -3.04 -6.28
C LEU A 120 -16.30 -2.12 -7.35
N ILE A 121 -16.38 -0.82 -7.09
CA ILE A 121 -15.85 0.21 -7.98
C ILE A 121 -14.70 0.97 -7.32
N VAL A 122 -13.72 1.35 -8.13
CA VAL A 122 -12.64 2.27 -7.75
C VAL A 122 -12.74 3.49 -8.66
N ILE A 123 -12.98 4.65 -8.07
CA ILE A 123 -13.13 5.93 -8.77
C ILE A 123 -11.80 6.66 -8.72
N GLU A 124 -11.21 6.95 -9.87
CA GLU A 124 -9.94 7.66 -10.00
C GLU A 124 -10.12 8.90 -10.89
N SER A 125 -9.69 10.04 -10.37
CA SER A 125 -9.74 11.35 -11.03
C SER A 125 -8.52 11.64 -11.91
N ASP A 126 -7.47 10.85 -11.88
CA ASP A 126 -6.36 10.98 -12.81
C ASP A 126 -5.98 9.61 -13.36
N SER A 127 -6.36 9.38 -14.63
CA SER A 127 -6.09 8.09 -15.27
C SER A 127 -4.60 7.80 -15.48
N GLN A 128 -3.76 8.84 -15.53
CA GLN A 128 -2.31 8.71 -15.64
C GLN A 128 -1.63 8.66 -14.27
N LEU A 129 -2.37 8.97 -13.18
CA LEU A 129 -1.84 9.05 -11.82
C LEU A 129 -0.63 10.00 -11.72
N ALA A 130 -0.57 11.01 -12.58
CA ALA A 130 0.55 11.93 -12.73
C ALA A 130 0.87 12.67 -11.43
N ASN A 131 -0.17 13.05 -10.68
CA ASN A 131 -0.03 13.72 -9.38
C ASN A 131 -0.10 12.76 -8.19
N SER A 132 -0.13 11.45 -8.42
CA SER A 132 -0.27 10.47 -7.34
C SER A 132 1.01 10.33 -6.53
N THR A 133 0.89 10.49 -5.21
CA THR A 133 1.96 10.19 -4.24
C THR A 133 2.50 8.77 -4.43
N THR A 134 1.67 7.82 -4.87
CA THR A 134 2.10 6.43 -5.10
C THR A 134 3.22 6.35 -6.13
N LEU A 135 3.16 7.16 -7.20
CA LEU A 135 4.14 7.10 -8.28
C LEU A 135 5.35 8.00 -8.01
N LEU A 136 5.09 9.18 -7.44
CA LEU A 136 6.13 10.20 -7.27
C LEU A 136 6.92 10.05 -5.97
N ALA A 137 6.40 9.33 -4.97
CA ALA A 137 7.12 9.17 -3.71
C ALA A 137 8.41 8.36 -3.93
N PRO A 138 9.53 8.72 -3.27
CA PRO A 138 10.82 8.02 -3.34
C PRO A 138 10.75 6.54 -2.98
N GLY A 139 9.73 6.17 -2.20
CA GLY A 139 9.50 4.82 -1.72
C GLY A 139 10.56 4.31 -0.77
N GLY A 140 10.37 3.07 -0.37
CA GLY A 140 11.20 2.39 0.60
C GLY A 140 10.36 1.65 1.63
N LEU A 141 11.01 0.69 2.25
CA LEU A 141 10.45 -0.19 3.25
C LEU A 141 11.47 -0.33 4.37
N TRP A 142 11.08 0.04 5.57
CA TRP A 142 11.85 -0.19 6.79
C TRP A 142 10.90 -0.47 7.95
N GLN A 143 11.42 -0.98 9.06
CA GLN A 143 10.60 -1.39 10.23
C GLN A 143 10.80 -0.49 11.45
N GLN A 144 11.56 0.57 11.30
CA GLN A 144 12.07 1.37 12.42
C GLN A 144 11.09 2.48 12.83
N PHE A 145 9.98 2.08 13.43
CA PHE A 145 8.88 2.96 13.86
C PHE A 145 8.65 2.93 15.37
N ASN A 146 7.98 3.95 15.90
CA ASN A 146 7.69 4.06 17.33
C ASN A 146 6.40 3.34 17.72
N ASN A 147 5.42 3.33 16.81
CA ASN A 147 4.16 2.64 17.03
C ASN A 147 4.29 1.16 16.62
N PRO A 148 3.93 0.20 17.49
CA PRO A 148 4.09 -1.23 17.20
C PRO A 148 3.28 -1.67 15.98
N GLU A 149 2.11 -1.09 15.76
CA GLU A 149 1.27 -1.36 14.59
C GLU A 149 1.98 -0.96 13.28
N LYS A 150 2.75 0.13 13.28
CA LYS A 150 3.55 0.54 12.11
C LYS A 150 4.67 -0.44 11.81
N VAL A 151 5.33 -0.98 12.84
CA VAL A 151 6.34 -2.02 12.70
C VAL A 151 5.72 -3.28 12.09
N GLN A 152 4.57 -3.72 12.61
CA GLN A 152 3.84 -4.89 12.10
C GLN A 152 3.35 -4.69 10.66
N MET A 153 2.86 -3.49 10.32
CA MET A 153 2.49 -3.15 8.94
C MET A 153 3.70 -3.25 8.00
N SER A 154 4.85 -2.69 8.38
CA SER A 154 6.08 -2.81 7.57
C SER A 154 6.54 -4.26 7.40
N LEU A 155 6.52 -5.06 8.47
CA LEU A 155 6.83 -6.50 8.40
C LEU A 155 5.90 -7.24 7.45
N PHE A 156 4.60 -6.97 7.54
CA PHE A 156 3.60 -7.54 6.64
C PHE A 156 3.87 -7.19 5.18
N THR A 157 4.18 -5.93 4.90
CA THR A 157 4.49 -5.51 3.52
C THR A 157 5.76 -6.17 3.00
N ALA A 158 6.79 -6.34 3.83
CA ALA A 158 7.99 -7.08 3.44
C ALA A 158 7.67 -8.53 3.06
N GLU A 159 6.85 -9.21 3.86
CA GLU A 159 6.41 -10.57 3.58
C GLU A 159 5.52 -10.65 2.32
N PHE A 160 4.57 -9.72 2.17
CA PHE A 160 3.72 -9.63 0.99
C PHE A 160 4.57 -9.45 -0.27
N LEU A 161 5.58 -8.59 -0.22
CA LEU A 161 6.43 -8.33 -1.37
C LEU A 161 7.30 -9.54 -1.73
N ARG A 162 7.78 -10.30 -0.73
CA ARG A 162 8.53 -11.54 -0.97
C ARG A 162 7.70 -12.62 -1.65
N ASN A 163 6.39 -12.67 -1.37
CA ASN A 163 5.46 -13.67 -1.89
C ASN A 163 4.48 -13.06 -2.92
N ALA A 164 4.83 -11.94 -3.55
CA ALA A 164 3.92 -11.25 -4.47
C ALA A 164 3.65 -12.06 -5.74
N ASP A 165 4.57 -12.94 -6.10
CA ASP A 165 4.39 -13.92 -7.17
C ASP A 165 3.22 -14.88 -6.90
N GLU A 166 2.95 -15.21 -5.63
CA GLU A 166 1.77 -15.97 -5.23
C GLU A 166 0.52 -15.09 -5.09
N HIS A 167 0.65 -13.92 -4.44
CA HIS A 167 -0.46 -13.04 -4.13
C HIS A 167 -1.07 -12.37 -5.36
N LEU A 168 -0.23 -11.96 -6.30
CA LEU A 168 -0.60 -11.17 -7.49
C LEU A 168 -0.60 -11.99 -8.77
N LYS A 169 -0.45 -13.32 -8.68
CA LYS A 169 -0.49 -14.21 -9.85
C LYS A 169 -1.80 -14.07 -10.62
N ILE A 170 -1.70 -13.87 -11.92
CA ILE A 170 -2.80 -13.99 -12.87
C ILE A 170 -2.60 -15.29 -13.65
N LEU A 171 -3.69 -16.03 -13.90
CA LEU A 171 -3.62 -17.28 -14.67
C LEU A 171 -3.11 -16.97 -16.08
N ASP A 172 -2.20 -17.81 -16.57
CA ASP A 172 -1.63 -17.73 -17.93
C ASP A 172 -0.82 -16.46 -18.25
N ASN A 173 -0.58 -15.57 -17.29
CA ASN A 173 0.34 -14.43 -17.41
C ASN A 173 1.69 -14.71 -16.75
N GLU A 174 2.72 -13.99 -17.21
CA GLU A 174 4.01 -13.94 -16.53
C GLU A 174 3.85 -13.33 -15.13
N LEU A 175 4.75 -13.70 -14.21
CA LEU A 175 4.79 -13.12 -12.89
C LEU A 175 5.11 -11.62 -12.99
N PRO A 176 4.48 -10.77 -12.16
CA PRO A 176 4.85 -9.35 -12.14
C PRO A 176 6.34 -9.24 -11.80
N PRO A 177 7.13 -8.47 -12.56
CA PRO A 177 8.59 -8.46 -12.45
C PRO A 177 9.07 -7.64 -11.25
N MET A 178 8.54 -7.91 -10.07
CA MET A 178 8.68 -7.04 -8.91
C MET A 178 10.12 -7.04 -8.39
N LYS A 179 10.79 -5.89 -8.55
CA LYS A 179 12.18 -5.71 -8.13
C LYS A 179 12.24 -5.18 -6.71
N PHE A 180 12.35 -6.07 -5.73
CA PHE A 180 12.74 -5.69 -4.37
C PHE A 180 14.27 -5.66 -4.28
N THR A 181 14.83 -4.49 -4.02
CA THR A 181 16.27 -4.29 -3.81
C THR A 181 16.50 -4.16 -2.30
N PRO A 182 17.11 -5.17 -1.64
CA PRO A 182 17.44 -5.08 -0.23
C PRO A 182 18.36 -3.88 0.01
N MET A 183 17.97 -3.01 0.93
CA MET A 183 18.72 -1.83 1.30
C MET A 183 18.38 -1.47 2.73
N ASN A 184 19.37 -1.57 3.59
CA ASN A 184 19.21 -1.36 5.03
C ASN A 184 19.00 0.12 5.31
N ALA A 185 18.03 0.48 6.14
CA ALA A 185 17.84 1.84 6.59
C ALA A 185 18.73 2.15 7.80
N LEU A 186 19.45 3.27 7.73
CA LEU A 186 20.35 3.76 8.77
C LEU A 186 19.86 5.11 9.27
N PHE A 187 19.40 5.15 10.52
CA PHE A 187 19.01 6.37 11.22
C PHE A 187 20.16 6.80 12.13
N LEU A 188 20.68 8.01 11.94
CA LEU A 188 21.77 8.53 12.77
C LEU A 188 21.23 9.33 13.97
N ALA A 189 22.02 9.41 15.04
CA ALA A 189 21.80 10.30 16.17
C ALA A 189 23.07 11.11 16.45
N CYS A 190 22.93 12.43 16.56
CA CYS A 190 24.05 13.36 16.78
C CYS A 190 24.19 13.86 18.22
N ASN A 191 23.28 13.48 19.13
CA ASN A 191 23.34 13.82 20.54
C ASN A 191 23.00 12.59 21.41
N GLU A 192 23.42 12.65 22.68
CA GLU A 192 23.23 11.54 23.63
C GLU A 192 21.74 11.25 23.90
N GLU A 193 20.90 12.29 23.92
CA GLU A 193 19.47 12.13 24.13
C GLU A 193 18.80 11.35 22.99
N ALA A 194 19.10 11.68 21.73
CA ALA A 194 18.59 10.94 20.58
C ALA A 194 19.19 9.54 20.50
N ALA A 195 20.45 9.34 20.89
CA ALA A 195 21.05 8.01 20.95
C ALA A 195 20.36 7.12 22.00
N ALA A 196 20.03 7.67 23.17
CA ALA A 196 19.25 7.00 24.19
C ALA A 196 17.84 6.63 23.70
N ARG A 197 17.15 7.58 23.04
CA ARG A 197 15.83 7.33 22.41
C ARG A 197 15.89 6.23 21.36
N LEU A 198 16.86 6.28 20.42
CA LEU A 198 17.05 5.23 19.43
C LEU A 198 17.24 3.85 20.07
N SER A 199 17.95 3.79 21.20
CA SER A 199 18.20 2.55 21.94
C SER A 199 16.92 1.96 22.53
N GLU A 200 16.08 2.80 23.14
CA GLU A 200 14.78 2.39 23.68
C GLU A 200 13.82 1.94 22.56
N GLU A 201 13.76 2.71 21.47
CA GLU A 201 12.96 2.37 20.29
C GLU A 201 13.42 1.07 19.63
N CYS A 202 14.73 0.84 19.53
CA CYS A 202 15.30 -0.39 18.97
C CYS A 202 14.84 -1.64 19.75
N ARG A 203 14.73 -1.52 21.08
CA ARG A 203 14.21 -2.61 21.93
C ARG A 203 12.74 -2.89 21.62
N SER A 204 11.90 -1.86 21.62
CA SER A 204 10.47 -1.98 21.29
C SER A 204 10.24 -2.58 19.89
N GLN A 205 10.99 -2.13 18.90
CA GLN A 205 10.94 -2.65 17.52
C GLN A 205 11.35 -4.13 17.46
N SER A 206 12.38 -4.52 18.20
CA SER A 206 12.84 -5.91 18.26
C SER A 206 11.81 -6.84 18.90
N GLU A 207 11.06 -6.36 19.91
CA GLU A 207 9.96 -7.10 20.54
C GLU A 207 8.80 -7.36 19.56
N GLN A 208 8.59 -6.47 18.57
CA GLN A 208 7.64 -6.68 17.47
C GLN A 208 8.17 -7.57 16.35
N GLY A 209 9.42 -8.02 16.43
CA GLY A 209 10.05 -8.92 15.45
C GLY A 209 10.93 -8.23 14.41
N ALA A 210 11.12 -6.91 14.47
CA ALA A 210 12.04 -6.21 13.58
C ALA A 210 13.50 -6.57 13.88
N LYS A 211 14.32 -6.71 12.85
CA LYS A 211 15.76 -7.00 13.00
C LYS A 211 16.57 -5.71 12.92
N VAL A 212 16.68 -5.02 14.05
CA VAL A 212 17.41 -3.75 14.20
C VAL A 212 18.55 -3.89 15.20
N SER A 213 19.64 -3.19 14.92
CA SER A 213 20.82 -3.11 15.77
C SER A 213 21.26 -1.66 15.94
N ILE A 214 21.69 -1.31 17.14
CA ILE A 214 22.38 -0.05 17.42
C ILE A 214 23.86 -0.26 17.14
N LEU A 215 24.46 0.68 16.42
CA LEU A 215 25.88 0.73 16.11
C LEU A 215 26.49 1.95 16.79
N ALA A 216 27.61 1.73 17.48
CA ALA A 216 28.42 2.81 18.02
C ALA A 216 29.17 3.54 16.90
N ARG A 217 29.67 4.76 17.18
CA ARG A 217 30.48 5.56 16.24
C ARG A 217 31.60 4.75 15.56
N GLU A 218 32.35 3.98 16.33
CA GLU A 218 33.50 3.19 15.83
C GLU A 218 33.04 2.11 14.86
N GLU A 219 31.95 1.41 15.18
CA GLU A 219 31.36 0.38 14.33
C GLU A 219 30.77 0.96 13.05
N LEU A 220 30.13 2.14 13.13
CA LEU A 220 29.66 2.87 11.96
C LEU A 220 30.82 3.22 11.03
N LYS A 221 31.95 3.68 11.58
CA LYS A 221 33.13 4.03 10.77
C LYS A 221 33.78 2.80 10.14
N LEU A 222 33.82 1.68 10.86
CA LEU A 222 34.32 0.41 10.35
C LEU A 222 33.43 -0.10 9.20
N ARG A 223 32.11 -0.09 9.39
CA ARG A 223 31.14 -0.65 8.43
C ARG A 223 30.91 0.26 7.23
N PHE A 224 30.93 1.58 7.43
CA PHE A 224 30.72 2.58 6.39
C PHE A 224 31.91 3.57 6.37
N PRO A 225 33.08 3.19 5.82
CA PRO A 225 34.28 4.03 5.84
C PRO A 225 34.10 5.39 5.15
N PHE A 226 33.20 5.45 4.17
CA PHE A 226 32.85 6.68 3.44
C PHE A 226 32.03 7.68 4.28
N LEU A 227 31.40 7.23 5.37
CA LEU A 227 30.53 8.05 6.21
C LEU A 227 31.38 8.89 7.17
N ASN A 228 31.07 10.18 7.27
CA ASN A 228 31.57 11.07 8.30
C ASN A 228 30.70 10.96 9.55
N VAL A 229 31.31 10.52 10.65
CA VAL A 229 30.66 10.22 11.93
C VAL A 229 31.23 11.05 13.09
N GLU A 230 32.01 12.10 12.82
CA GLU A 230 32.66 12.92 13.86
C GLU A 230 31.66 13.50 14.87
N ASP A 231 30.50 13.96 14.38
CA ASP A 231 29.39 14.52 15.15
C ASP A 231 28.25 13.51 15.39
N VAL A 232 28.45 12.22 15.09
CA VAL A 232 27.45 11.16 15.28
C VAL A 232 27.78 10.39 16.55
N VAL A 233 26.81 10.18 17.42
CA VAL A 233 26.97 9.41 18.66
C VAL A 233 26.71 7.93 18.40
N ALA A 234 25.56 7.62 17.78
CA ALA A 234 25.12 6.27 17.46
C ALA A 234 24.29 6.26 16.17
N GLY A 235 24.09 5.06 15.61
CA GLY A 235 23.18 4.86 14.49
C GLY A 235 22.39 3.57 14.64
N ARG A 236 21.09 3.61 14.31
CA ARG A 236 20.23 2.43 14.26
C ARG A 236 20.17 1.92 12.83
N LEU A 237 20.56 0.66 12.64
CA LEU A 237 20.60 0.01 11.35
C LEU A 237 19.64 -1.19 11.33
N GLY A 238 18.76 -1.25 10.35
CA GLY A 238 17.98 -2.45 10.08
C GLY A 238 18.79 -3.49 9.32
N SER A 239 18.56 -4.77 9.60
CA SER A 239 19.36 -5.88 9.05
C SER A 239 18.61 -6.73 8.04
N GLU A 240 17.28 -6.84 8.18
CA GLU A 240 16.43 -7.69 7.33
C GLU A 240 15.12 -6.98 7.01
N ASN A 241 14.41 -7.42 5.97
CA ASN A 241 13.08 -6.93 5.60
C ASN A 241 13.03 -5.43 5.26
N GLU A 242 14.17 -4.83 4.90
CA GLU A 242 14.27 -3.43 4.48
C GLU A 242 14.80 -3.32 3.06
N GLY A 243 14.34 -2.30 2.34
CA GLY A 243 14.76 -2.09 0.97
C GLY A 243 13.91 -1.11 0.20
N VAL A 244 14.09 -1.13 -1.12
CA VAL A 244 13.37 -0.29 -2.07
C VAL A 244 12.75 -1.18 -3.13
N PHE A 245 11.56 -0.81 -3.59
CA PHE A 245 10.87 -1.50 -4.67
C PHE A 245 10.28 -0.49 -5.65
N ASP A 246 9.95 -0.96 -6.85
CA ASP A 246 9.30 -0.14 -7.87
C ASP A 246 7.79 0.01 -7.55
N ASN A 247 7.41 1.24 -7.22
CA ASN A 247 6.05 1.58 -6.83
C ASN A 247 5.04 1.38 -7.96
N TRP A 248 5.44 1.69 -9.20
CA TRP A 248 4.58 1.55 -10.37
C TRP A 248 4.30 0.07 -10.63
N GLN A 249 5.32 -0.79 -10.54
CA GLN A 249 5.13 -2.22 -10.75
C GLN A 249 4.19 -2.84 -9.73
N LEU A 250 4.32 -2.48 -8.43
CA LEU A 250 3.41 -2.96 -7.40
C LEU A 250 1.97 -2.51 -7.68
N LEU A 251 1.77 -1.24 -8.00
CA LEU A 251 0.44 -0.71 -8.30
C LEU A 251 -0.15 -1.34 -9.57
N SER A 252 0.63 -1.46 -10.64
CA SER A 252 0.18 -2.07 -11.90
C SER A 252 -0.25 -3.51 -11.67
N ALA A 253 0.57 -4.31 -10.98
CA ALA A 253 0.27 -5.70 -10.66
C ALA A 253 -1.01 -5.83 -9.81
N LEU A 254 -1.21 -4.95 -8.82
CA LEU A 254 -2.46 -4.90 -8.05
C LEU A 254 -3.67 -4.52 -8.90
N ARG A 255 -3.55 -3.52 -9.77
CA ARG A 255 -4.64 -3.08 -10.65
C ARG A 255 -5.03 -4.16 -11.64
N GLU A 256 -4.05 -4.79 -12.29
CA GLU A 256 -4.28 -5.92 -13.20
C GLU A 256 -4.97 -7.07 -12.46
N LYS A 257 -4.46 -7.43 -11.27
CA LYS A 257 -5.07 -8.46 -10.43
C LYS A 257 -6.52 -8.11 -10.07
N ASN A 258 -6.79 -6.88 -9.68
CA ASN A 258 -8.13 -6.40 -9.35
C ASN A 258 -9.11 -6.52 -10.51
N VAL A 259 -8.68 -6.18 -11.73
CA VAL A 259 -9.51 -6.36 -12.93
C VAL A 259 -9.89 -7.83 -13.11
N THR A 260 -8.96 -8.77 -12.90
CA THR A 260 -9.27 -10.22 -12.96
C THR A 260 -10.20 -10.71 -11.85
N LEU A 261 -10.30 -9.95 -10.75
CA LEU A 261 -11.22 -10.23 -9.65
C LEU A 261 -12.58 -9.53 -9.83
N GLY A 262 -12.82 -8.86 -10.96
CA GLY A 262 -14.08 -8.18 -11.26
C GLY A 262 -14.22 -6.79 -10.66
N VAL A 263 -13.13 -6.14 -10.25
CA VAL A 263 -13.12 -4.73 -9.83
C VAL A 263 -13.27 -3.82 -11.04
N GLN A 264 -14.16 -2.84 -10.96
CA GLN A 264 -14.35 -1.85 -12.02
C GLN A 264 -13.64 -0.54 -11.67
N TYR A 265 -12.68 -0.13 -12.49
CA TYR A 265 -12.03 1.19 -12.37
C TYR A 265 -12.77 2.22 -13.23
N ILE A 266 -13.22 3.31 -12.61
CA ILE A 266 -13.98 4.37 -13.24
C ILE A 266 -13.12 5.63 -13.29
N LYS A 267 -13.02 6.23 -14.48
CA LYS A 267 -12.33 7.51 -14.70
C LYS A 267 -13.30 8.66 -14.46
N ALA A 268 -13.34 9.16 -13.24
CA ALA A 268 -14.24 10.24 -12.87
C ALA A 268 -13.72 11.00 -11.64
N LYS A 269 -14.06 12.27 -11.55
CA LYS A 269 -13.81 13.10 -10.37
C LYS A 269 -15.02 13.01 -9.44
N VAL A 270 -14.80 12.74 -8.15
CA VAL A 270 -15.88 12.88 -7.16
C VAL A 270 -16.14 14.36 -6.93
N THR A 271 -17.40 14.78 -7.00
CA THR A 271 -17.81 16.18 -6.84
C THR A 271 -18.77 16.40 -5.67
N GLY A 272 -19.30 15.33 -5.09
CA GLY A 272 -20.25 15.43 -3.99
C GLY A 272 -20.75 14.09 -3.49
N PHE A 273 -21.58 14.15 -2.46
CA PHE A 273 -22.35 13.02 -1.97
C PHE A 273 -23.82 13.41 -1.81
N GLU A 274 -24.68 12.39 -1.80
CA GLU A 274 -26.07 12.53 -1.43
C GLU A 274 -26.36 11.68 -0.20
N TRP A 275 -27.15 12.24 0.71
CA TRP A 275 -27.52 11.60 1.97
C TRP A 275 -28.93 11.03 1.90
N ASP A 276 -29.15 10.01 2.70
CA ASP A 276 -30.47 9.46 2.98
C ASP A 276 -30.60 9.24 4.49
N TRP A 277 -31.83 9.09 4.96
CA TRP A 277 -32.10 8.75 6.35
C TRP A 277 -31.85 7.25 6.57
N TYR A 278 -31.40 6.88 7.76
CA TYR A 278 -31.50 5.47 8.16
C TYR A 278 -32.99 5.07 8.19
N SER A 279 -33.27 3.81 7.85
CA SER A 279 -34.65 3.29 7.83
C SER A 279 -35.34 3.28 9.20
N ASP A 280 -34.57 3.45 10.27
CA ASP A 280 -35.08 3.65 11.61
C ASP A 280 -35.64 5.06 11.77
N ARG A 281 -36.95 5.18 12.04
CA ARG A 281 -37.64 6.47 12.21
C ARG A 281 -37.31 7.18 13.53
N SER A 282 -36.39 6.64 14.32
CA SER A 282 -35.97 7.22 15.61
C SER A 282 -35.53 8.69 15.53
N TYR A 283 -35.04 9.15 14.36
CA TYR A 283 -34.68 10.56 14.15
C TYR A 283 -35.85 11.56 14.22
N SER A 284 -37.08 11.12 13.94
CA SER A 284 -38.24 12.03 13.88
C SER A 284 -38.62 12.60 15.25
N PHE A 285 -38.16 11.97 16.33
CA PHE A 285 -38.37 12.43 17.70
C PHE A 285 -37.27 13.37 18.20
N LEU A 286 -36.21 13.59 17.41
CA LEU A 286 -35.10 14.48 17.78
C LEU A 286 -35.29 15.89 17.25
N PRO A 287 -34.78 16.91 17.98
CA PRO A 287 -34.64 18.27 17.47
C PRO A 287 -33.94 18.33 16.11
N SER A 288 -34.37 19.23 15.21
CA SER A 288 -33.90 19.29 13.82
C SER A 288 -32.38 19.47 13.70
N ASP A 289 -31.77 20.15 14.65
CA ASP A 289 -30.33 20.37 14.81
C ASP A 289 -29.53 19.11 15.17
N GLN A 290 -30.19 18.04 15.63
CA GLN A 290 -29.56 16.77 16.01
C GLN A 290 -29.87 15.63 15.04
N GLN A 291 -30.85 15.81 14.15
CA GLN A 291 -31.27 14.77 13.20
C GLN A 291 -30.16 14.35 12.23
N TRP A 292 -29.20 15.24 11.92
CA TRP A 292 -28.08 14.95 11.01
C TRP A 292 -27.28 13.69 11.42
N ARG A 293 -27.25 13.36 12.73
CA ARG A 293 -26.56 12.18 13.27
C ARG A 293 -27.13 10.85 12.76
N TYR A 294 -28.34 10.88 12.20
CA TYR A 294 -29.05 9.73 11.64
C TYR A 294 -29.09 9.75 10.11
N LYS A 295 -28.28 10.61 9.47
CA LYS A 295 -28.04 10.54 8.03
C LYS A 295 -26.95 9.51 7.72
N ARG A 296 -27.07 8.89 6.55
CA ARG A 296 -26.04 8.07 5.92
C ARG A 296 -25.74 8.58 4.54
N LEU A 297 -24.52 8.36 4.07
CA LEU A 297 -24.20 8.54 2.66
C LEU A 297 -24.95 7.46 1.86
N ARG A 298 -25.60 7.86 0.77
CA ARG A 298 -26.40 6.97 -0.08
C ARG A 298 -25.86 6.91 -1.49
N ARG A 299 -25.40 8.04 -2.02
CA ARG A 299 -24.82 8.13 -3.36
C ARG A 299 -23.53 8.95 -3.33
N VAL A 300 -22.59 8.59 -4.20
CA VAL A 300 -21.44 9.43 -4.55
C VAL A 300 -21.73 10.06 -5.92
N VAL A 301 -21.55 11.37 -6.03
CA VAL A 301 -21.71 12.10 -7.28
C VAL A 301 -20.36 12.16 -7.97
N VAL A 302 -20.31 11.65 -9.20
CA VAL A 302 -19.09 11.60 -10.00
C VAL A 302 -19.26 12.38 -11.29
N GLU A 303 -18.26 13.16 -11.65
CA GLU A 303 -18.13 13.85 -12.92
C GLU A 303 -17.19 13.03 -13.83
N PRO A 304 -17.73 12.38 -14.89
CA PRO A 304 -16.93 11.55 -15.77
C PRO A 304 -15.94 12.39 -16.59
N GLN A 305 -14.76 11.83 -16.88
CA GLN A 305 -13.75 12.51 -17.70
C GLN A 305 -13.97 12.34 -19.21
N TYR A 306 -15.22 12.50 -19.64
CA TYR A 306 -15.61 12.49 -21.04
C TYR A 306 -16.16 13.87 -21.42
N THR A 307 -15.99 14.26 -22.67
CA THR A 307 -16.59 15.49 -23.21
C THR A 307 -18.11 15.48 -23.02
N ASP A 308 -18.66 16.59 -22.53
CA ASP A 308 -20.10 16.84 -22.35
C ASP A 308 -20.87 15.86 -21.42
N ALA A 309 -20.17 15.17 -20.51
CA ALA A 309 -20.81 14.30 -19.54
C ALA A 309 -21.25 15.08 -18.28
N ALA A 310 -22.56 15.08 -18.00
CA ALA A 310 -23.08 15.62 -16.75
C ALA A 310 -22.64 14.78 -15.53
N PRO A 311 -22.52 15.40 -14.33
CA PRO A 311 -22.32 14.66 -13.09
C PRO A 311 -23.43 13.62 -12.86
N ARG A 312 -23.04 12.42 -12.39
CA ARG A 312 -23.95 11.28 -12.18
C ARG A 312 -23.83 10.74 -10.76
N PRO A 313 -24.95 10.52 -10.05
CA PRO A 313 -24.91 9.85 -8.75
C PRO A 313 -24.83 8.33 -8.92
N ILE A 314 -23.97 7.68 -8.15
CA ILE A 314 -23.84 6.23 -8.05
C ILE A 314 -24.27 5.80 -6.64
N TYR A 315 -25.22 4.88 -6.54
CA TYR A 315 -25.57 4.28 -5.26
C TYR A 315 -24.44 3.37 -4.76
N ALA A 316 -24.07 3.51 -3.50
CA ALA A 316 -23.19 2.56 -2.84
C ALA A 316 -23.71 2.21 -1.44
N THR A 317 -23.40 0.99 -0.98
CA THR A 317 -23.69 0.62 0.40
C THR A 317 -22.58 1.12 1.32
N ILE A 318 -21.32 0.95 0.90
CA ILE A 318 -20.12 1.35 1.65
C ILE A 318 -19.27 2.29 0.79
N PHE A 319 -18.71 3.32 1.43
CA PHE A 319 -17.80 4.29 0.83
C PHE A 319 -16.45 4.24 1.55
N ILE A 320 -15.35 4.20 0.79
CA ILE A 320 -13.99 4.22 1.35
C ILE A 320 -13.22 5.37 0.72
N ASN A 321 -12.84 6.35 1.52
CA ASN A 321 -12.00 7.47 1.10
C ASN A 321 -10.52 7.08 1.18
N CYS A 322 -9.93 6.86 0.01
CA CYS A 322 -8.51 6.56 -0.21
C CYS A 322 -7.87 7.63 -1.11
N ALA A 323 -8.37 8.88 -1.07
CA ALA A 323 -7.99 9.95 -2.00
C ALA A 323 -6.62 10.59 -1.68
N GLY A 324 -5.79 9.97 -0.84
CA GLY A 324 -4.45 10.45 -0.50
C GLY A 324 -4.45 11.91 -0.05
N ALA A 325 -3.70 12.75 -0.76
CA ALA A 325 -3.57 14.18 -0.45
C ALA A 325 -4.89 14.97 -0.57
N TRP A 326 -5.84 14.46 -1.36
CA TRP A 326 -7.18 15.04 -1.54
C TRP A 326 -8.23 14.45 -0.60
N SER A 327 -7.82 13.63 0.40
CA SER A 327 -8.75 13.02 1.35
C SER A 327 -9.56 14.08 2.13
N GLY A 328 -8.95 15.24 2.41
CA GLY A 328 -9.63 16.39 3.03
C GLY A 328 -10.76 16.94 2.17
N GLU A 329 -10.50 17.21 0.89
CA GLU A 329 -11.52 17.71 -0.06
C GLU A 329 -12.68 16.72 -0.22
N VAL A 330 -12.37 15.41 -0.34
CA VAL A 330 -13.41 14.37 -0.44
C VAL A 330 -14.22 14.24 0.85
N ALA A 331 -13.59 14.42 2.02
CA ALA A 331 -14.30 14.43 3.30
C ALA A 331 -15.19 15.67 3.43
N GLU A 332 -14.75 16.82 2.92
CA GLU A 332 -15.56 18.04 2.85
C GLU A 332 -16.81 17.88 1.99
N MET A 333 -16.67 17.24 0.83
CA MET A 333 -17.81 16.86 -0.02
C MET A 333 -18.81 15.93 0.72
N ALA A 334 -18.35 15.14 1.69
CA ALA A 334 -19.18 14.29 2.54
C ALA A 334 -19.73 15.03 3.79
N GLY A 335 -19.50 16.34 3.89
CA GLY A 335 -20.02 17.23 4.92
C GLY A 335 -19.10 17.44 6.12
N PHE A 336 -17.85 16.97 6.08
CA PHE A 336 -16.86 17.17 7.15
C PHE A 336 -16.17 18.54 7.02
N GLY A 337 -15.92 19.27 8.10
CA GLY A 337 -15.44 20.66 8.06
C GLY A 337 -16.51 21.72 7.74
N VAL A 338 -17.66 21.33 7.18
CA VAL A 338 -18.74 22.24 6.76
C VAL A 338 -20.08 21.92 7.41
N GLY A 339 -20.22 20.75 8.03
CA GLY A 339 -21.45 20.28 8.65
C GLY A 339 -21.69 20.85 10.05
N PRO A 340 -22.82 20.49 10.69
CA PRO A 340 -23.16 20.94 12.04
C PRO A 340 -22.31 20.27 13.12
N GLU A 341 -22.20 20.90 14.29
CA GLU A 341 -21.54 20.36 15.49
C GLU A 341 -20.15 19.75 15.20
N LEU A 342 -19.96 18.45 15.47
CA LEU A 342 -18.68 17.76 15.30
C LEU A 342 -18.29 17.58 13.82
N LEU A 343 -19.23 17.74 12.88
CA LEU A 343 -18.92 17.77 11.44
C LEU A 343 -18.39 19.13 11.00
N SER A 344 -18.37 20.16 11.84
CA SER A 344 -17.75 21.46 11.52
C SER A 344 -16.23 21.44 11.62
N VAL A 345 -15.65 20.41 12.23
CA VAL A 345 -14.21 20.27 12.37
C VAL A 345 -13.64 19.79 11.02
N PRO A 346 -12.67 20.51 10.43
CA PRO A 346 -12.09 20.12 9.15
C PRO A 346 -11.36 18.77 9.27
N PHE A 347 -11.41 18.00 8.18
CA PHE A 347 -10.67 16.75 8.12
C PHE A 347 -9.17 17.05 8.05
N PRO A 348 -8.33 16.47 8.93
CA PRO A 348 -6.99 17.00 9.20
C PRO A 348 -5.92 16.57 8.18
N ILE A 349 -6.32 15.90 7.10
CA ILE A 349 -5.40 15.43 6.06
C ILE A 349 -5.30 16.50 4.98
N VAL A 350 -4.11 17.07 4.82
CA VAL A 350 -3.82 18.14 3.87
C VAL A 350 -2.67 17.76 2.94
N PRO A 351 -2.67 18.29 1.69
CA PRO A 351 -1.54 18.14 0.78
C PRO A 351 -0.34 18.96 1.25
N ARG A 352 0.81 18.32 1.47
CA ARG A 352 2.09 19.02 1.73
C ARG A 352 3.14 18.64 0.71
N LYS A 353 3.71 19.64 0.05
CA LYS A 353 4.72 19.45 -1.00
C LYS A 353 6.05 18.94 -0.43
N ARG A 354 6.61 17.93 -1.10
CA ARG A 354 7.94 17.38 -0.84
C ARG A 354 8.74 17.33 -2.14
N TYR A 355 10.05 17.38 -2.02
CA TYR A 355 10.96 17.29 -3.15
C TYR A 355 11.72 15.96 -3.14
N ALA A 356 11.97 15.46 -4.34
CA ALA A 356 12.92 14.38 -4.59
C ALA A 356 13.92 14.85 -5.65
N PHE A 357 15.21 14.70 -5.34
CA PHE A 357 16.31 15.04 -6.23
C PHE A 357 17.10 13.79 -6.56
N ILE A 358 17.42 13.60 -7.83
CA ILE A 358 18.37 12.61 -8.31
C ILE A 358 19.67 13.32 -8.68
N PHE A 359 20.79 12.84 -8.13
CA PHE A 359 22.11 13.32 -8.49
C PHE A 359 23.04 12.17 -8.85
N HIS A 360 24.08 12.51 -9.61
CA HIS A 360 25.13 11.59 -10.00
C HIS A 360 26.43 11.96 -9.29
N CYS A 361 27.12 10.98 -8.72
CA CYS A 361 28.41 11.16 -8.07
C CYS A 361 29.32 9.96 -8.38
N PRO A 362 30.29 10.08 -9.33
CA PRO A 362 31.17 8.98 -9.72
C PRO A 362 31.99 8.39 -8.56
N ASP A 363 32.46 9.26 -7.67
CA ASP A 363 33.29 8.91 -6.51
C ASP A 363 32.43 8.54 -5.29
N GLY A 364 31.11 8.43 -5.47
CA GLY A 364 30.16 8.12 -4.40
C GLY A 364 30.28 6.67 -3.90
N PRO A 365 29.64 6.36 -2.77
CA PRO A 365 29.73 5.05 -2.14
C PRO A 365 29.18 3.89 -2.99
N SER A 366 29.67 2.69 -2.71
CA SER A 366 29.34 1.46 -3.44
C SER A 366 27.91 0.96 -3.16
N LEU A 367 27.64 -0.32 -3.46
CA LEU A 367 26.35 -0.97 -3.18
C LEU A 367 26.05 -1.07 -1.68
N ASP A 368 27.05 -0.92 -0.83
CA ASP A 368 26.90 -1.02 0.62
C ASP A 368 26.30 0.26 1.25
N MET A 369 26.00 1.29 0.45
CA MET A 369 25.36 2.50 0.97
C MET A 369 23.96 2.17 1.49
N PRO A 370 23.69 2.41 2.79
CA PRO A 370 22.35 2.23 3.34
C PRO A 370 21.41 3.33 2.85
N TYR A 371 20.11 3.15 3.07
CA TYR A 371 19.16 4.26 3.04
C TYR A 371 19.45 5.13 4.27
N LEU A 372 20.19 6.21 4.06
CA LEU A 372 20.66 7.11 5.09
C LEU A 372 19.56 8.09 5.49
N PHE A 373 19.28 8.19 6.80
CA PHE A 373 18.43 9.19 7.43
C PHE A 373 19.24 9.99 8.45
N ASP A 374 19.45 11.27 8.17
CA ASP A 374 20.14 12.21 9.06
C ASP A 374 19.15 12.93 9.99
N PRO A 375 19.51 13.24 11.25
CA PRO A 375 18.67 13.99 12.20
C PRO A 375 18.13 15.33 11.69
N THR A 376 18.75 15.93 10.68
CA THR A 376 18.25 17.17 10.04
C THR A 376 17.03 16.93 9.14
N GLY A 377 16.57 15.68 9.00
CA GLY A 377 15.47 15.27 8.12
C GLY A 377 15.93 14.96 6.69
N VAL A 378 17.21 15.20 6.36
CA VAL A 378 17.77 14.85 5.06
C VAL A 378 17.93 13.34 4.96
N TRP A 379 17.42 12.77 3.88
CA TRP A 379 17.58 11.36 3.56
C TRP A 379 18.25 11.18 2.20
N CYS A 380 18.98 10.09 2.05
CA CYS A 380 19.66 9.76 0.81
C CYS A 380 19.78 8.25 0.63
N ARG A 381 19.56 7.79 -0.59
CA ARG A 381 19.74 6.40 -0.98
C ARG A 381 20.34 6.29 -2.36
N ARG A 382 20.93 5.14 -2.65
CA ARG A 382 21.36 4.80 -4.00
C ARG A 382 20.15 4.52 -4.90
N GLU A 383 20.29 4.86 -6.18
CA GLU A 383 19.32 4.56 -7.24
C GLU A 383 20.03 3.76 -8.35
N GLY A 384 19.76 2.46 -8.42
CA GLY A 384 20.38 1.56 -9.41
C GLY A 384 21.89 1.37 -9.25
N LEU A 385 22.54 0.91 -10.32
CA LEU A 385 23.98 0.57 -10.30
C LEU A 385 24.89 1.69 -10.83
N GLY A 386 24.33 2.73 -11.46
CA GLY A 386 25.09 3.75 -12.21
C GLY A 386 25.56 4.96 -11.41
N ASN A 387 25.91 4.81 -10.13
CA ASN A 387 26.33 5.91 -9.24
C ASN A 387 25.36 7.09 -9.21
N LEU A 388 24.06 6.77 -9.32
CA LEU A 388 22.95 7.68 -9.10
C LEU A 388 22.46 7.51 -7.67
N TYR A 389 22.02 8.63 -7.10
CA TYR A 389 21.49 8.70 -5.74
C TYR A 389 20.24 9.55 -5.76
N MET A 390 19.30 9.21 -4.89
CA MET A 390 18.07 9.95 -4.66
C MET A 390 18.08 10.50 -3.24
N CYS A 391 17.68 11.75 -3.09
CA CYS A 391 17.62 12.43 -1.80
C CYS A 391 16.43 13.39 -1.70
N GLY A 392 16.15 13.79 -0.47
CA GLY A 392 15.15 14.79 -0.13
C GLY A 392 15.28 15.17 1.34
N LYS A 393 14.35 15.99 1.82
CA LYS A 393 14.31 16.43 3.22
C LYS A 393 12.89 16.35 3.75
N ASN A 394 12.72 15.66 4.88
CA ASN A 394 11.49 15.67 5.65
C ASN A 394 11.53 16.87 6.62
N PRO A 395 10.38 17.52 6.89
CA PRO A 395 10.32 18.60 7.87
C PRO A 395 10.59 18.07 9.28
N VAL A 396 11.39 18.81 10.04
CA VAL A 396 11.71 18.49 11.44
C VAL A 396 10.89 19.41 12.34
N GLY A 397 10.13 18.84 13.28
CA GLY A 397 9.23 19.59 14.14
C GLY A 397 8.08 20.25 13.37
N ASN A 398 7.93 21.57 13.55
CA ASN A 398 6.87 22.40 12.94
C ASN A 398 7.38 23.27 11.78
N GLU A 399 8.67 23.19 11.44
CA GLU A 399 9.24 23.98 10.34
C GLU A 399 8.99 23.28 9.00
N ASP A 400 8.14 23.89 8.17
CA ASP A 400 7.90 23.48 6.78
C ASP A 400 7.92 24.75 5.89
N PRO A 401 9.10 25.22 5.46
CA PRO A 401 9.25 26.47 4.72
C PRO A 401 8.85 26.35 3.25
N VAL A 402 8.43 25.16 2.80
CA VAL A 402 8.13 24.87 1.39
C VAL A 402 6.76 25.44 1.04
N ASP A 403 6.67 26.18 -0.06
CA ASP A 403 5.37 26.60 -0.62
C ASP A 403 4.59 25.38 -1.16
N HIS A 404 3.38 25.15 -0.67
CA HIS A 404 2.55 24.01 -1.05
C HIS A 404 1.51 24.33 -2.13
N SER A 405 1.51 25.53 -2.71
CA SER A 405 0.49 25.98 -3.65
C SER A 405 0.52 25.26 -5.02
N ASN A 406 1.68 24.79 -5.44
CA ASN A 406 1.93 24.14 -6.74
C ASN A 406 2.98 23.03 -6.61
N LEU A 407 3.23 22.25 -7.67
CA LEU A 407 4.28 21.22 -7.71
C LEU A 407 5.59 21.68 -8.38
N ASP A 408 5.86 22.99 -8.40
CA ASP A 408 7.11 23.50 -8.95
C ASP A 408 8.29 23.18 -8.01
N VAL A 409 9.40 22.77 -8.62
CA VAL A 409 10.64 22.43 -7.93
C VAL A 409 11.45 23.70 -7.67
N ASP A 410 11.72 23.95 -6.39
CA ASP A 410 12.72 24.95 -5.99
C ASP A 410 14.09 24.29 -5.89
N TYR A 411 14.95 24.55 -6.86
CA TYR A 411 16.33 24.02 -6.86
C TYR A 411 17.21 24.67 -5.79
N SER A 412 16.91 25.91 -5.36
CA SER A 412 17.68 26.57 -4.30
C SER A 412 17.52 25.88 -2.95
N PHE A 413 16.41 25.18 -2.75
CA PHE A 413 16.19 24.32 -1.60
C PHE A 413 17.23 23.18 -1.52
N PHE A 414 17.63 22.61 -2.65
CA PHE A 414 18.67 21.59 -2.68
C PHE A 414 20.01 22.16 -2.21
N ASP A 415 20.43 23.28 -2.78
CA ASP A 415 21.73 23.90 -2.49
C ASP A 415 21.83 24.40 -1.04
N SER A 416 20.73 24.90 -0.48
CA SER A 416 20.70 25.49 0.87
C SER A 416 20.41 24.48 1.98
N GLN A 417 19.52 23.51 1.77
CA GLN A 417 18.98 22.64 2.82
C GLN A 417 19.46 21.18 2.75
N ILE A 418 19.83 20.67 1.57
CA ILE A 418 20.14 19.25 1.35
C ILE A 418 21.64 19.05 1.11
N TRP A 419 22.22 19.74 0.13
CA TRP A 419 23.60 19.52 -0.30
C TRP A 419 24.64 19.70 0.82
N PRO A 420 24.57 20.73 1.68
CA PRO A 420 25.54 20.90 2.76
C PRO A 420 25.55 19.72 3.74
N VAL A 421 24.38 19.16 4.05
CA VAL A 421 24.24 17.98 4.92
C VAL A 421 24.82 16.74 4.25
N LEU A 422 24.50 16.52 2.97
CA LEU A 422 25.01 15.38 2.21
C LEU A 422 26.54 15.42 2.05
N ALA A 423 27.09 16.58 1.70
CA ALA A 423 28.54 16.77 1.55
C ALA A 423 29.27 16.58 2.89
N LYS A 424 28.67 17.06 4.00
CA LYS A 424 29.20 16.80 5.34
C LYS A 424 29.23 15.31 5.68
N ARG A 425 28.13 14.59 5.42
CA ARG A 425 27.96 13.17 5.78
C ARG A 425 28.76 12.23 4.90
N VAL A 426 28.86 12.51 3.61
CA VAL A 426 29.61 11.71 2.65
C VAL A 426 30.50 12.67 1.86
N PRO A 427 31.79 12.82 2.22
CA PRO A 427 32.67 13.81 1.60
C PRO A 427 32.75 13.73 0.07
N ALA A 428 32.59 12.53 -0.52
CA ALA A 428 32.53 12.37 -1.97
C ALA A 428 31.39 13.16 -2.64
N PHE A 429 30.30 13.43 -1.92
CA PHE A 429 29.15 14.20 -2.39
C PHE A 429 29.41 15.70 -2.53
N GLU A 430 30.57 16.21 -2.11
CA GLU A 430 30.99 17.59 -2.42
C GLU A 430 31.01 17.88 -3.92
N LYS A 431 31.30 16.86 -4.76
CA LYS A 431 31.39 16.99 -6.23
C LYS A 431 30.16 16.45 -6.97
N LEU A 432 29.03 16.24 -6.27
CA LEU A 432 27.82 15.70 -6.88
C LEU A 432 27.29 16.62 -7.99
N LYS A 433 26.50 16.05 -8.92
CA LYS A 433 25.79 16.81 -9.95
C LYS A 433 24.34 16.39 -10.00
N VAL A 434 23.42 17.32 -9.72
CA VAL A 434 21.97 17.08 -9.87
C VAL A 434 21.66 16.75 -11.32
N LYS A 435 20.85 15.72 -11.53
CA LYS A 435 20.43 15.19 -12.84
C LYS A 435 18.95 15.38 -13.09
N ASN A 436 18.13 15.19 -12.06
CA ASN A 436 16.69 15.34 -12.16
C ASN A 436 16.11 15.75 -10.80
N ALA A 437 14.93 16.35 -10.82
CA ALA A 437 14.17 16.67 -9.62
C ALA A 437 12.68 16.74 -9.93
N TRP A 438 11.85 16.40 -8.96
CA TRP A 438 10.41 16.60 -9.04
C TRP A 438 9.84 16.89 -7.65
N ALA A 439 8.64 17.45 -7.63
CA ALA A 439 7.87 17.64 -6.41
C ALA A 439 6.66 16.71 -6.40
N TYR A 440 6.17 16.40 -5.21
CA TYR A 440 4.95 15.62 -5.02
C TYR A 440 4.24 16.02 -3.74
N TYR A 441 2.94 15.73 -3.64
CA TYR A 441 2.20 15.91 -2.40
C TYR A 441 2.29 14.68 -1.53
N ALA A 442 2.67 14.87 -0.26
CA ALA A 442 2.43 13.94 0.81
C ALA A 442 1.07 14.25 1.45
N ASP A 443 0.34 13.21 1.83
CA ASP A 443 -0.92 13.27 2.56
C ASP A 443 -0.64 13.38 4.06
N VAL A 444 -0.50 14.60 4.57
CA VAL A 444 -0.07 14.84 5.96
C VAL A 444 -1.28 15.04 6.85
N ASN A 445 -1.38 14.24 7.91
CA ASN A 445 -2.32 14.50 8.99
C ASN A 445 -1.73 15.55 9.95
N GLU A 446 -2.31 16.74 10.00
CA GLU A 446 -1.83 17.84 10.83
C GLU A 446 -2.05 17.63 12.34
N TYR A 447 -2.92 16.68 12.72
CA TYR A 447 -3.22 16.45 14.13
C TYR A 447 -2.03 15.81 14.86
N ASP A 448 -1.55 14.66 14.36
CA ASP A 448 -0.48 13.87 15.00
C ASP A 448 0.50 13.25 14.00
N GLY A 449 0.40 13.56 12.70
CA GLY A 449 1.25 12.99 11.65
C GLY A 449 1.03 11.50 11.37
N ASN A 450 0.04 10.86 12.02
CA ASN A 450 -0.27 9.45 11.83
C ASN A 450 -1.48 9.27 10.92
N ALA A 451 -1.55 8.14 10.22
CA ALA A 451 -2.65 7.84 9.31
C ALA A 451 -4.03 7.83 10.02
N ILE A 452 -5.08 8.01 9.22
CA ILE A 452 -6.45 7.76 9.63
C ILE A 452 -6.90 6.49 8.90
N ILE A 453 -7.14 5.45 9.68
CA ILE A 453 -7.47 4.11 9.21
C ILE A 453 -8.71 3.65 9.97
N GLY A 454 -9.82 3.41 9.27
CA GLY A 454 -11.00 2.78 9.85
C GLY A 454 -12.30 3.54 9.60
N PRO A 455 -13.35 3.21 10.37
CA PRO A 455 -14.67 3.77 10.19
C PRO A 455 -14.72 5.24 10.58
N HIS A 456 -15.61 5.96 9.92
CA HIS A 456 -15.97 7.31 10.30
C HIS A 456 -16.89 7.28 11.56
N PRO A 457 -16.73 8.19 12.53
CA PRO A 457 -17.44 8.14 13.82
C PRO A 457 -18.98 8.23 13.71
N PHE A 458 -19.48 9.02 12.75
CA PHE A 458 -20.92 9.26 12.56
C PHE A 458 -21.51 8.44 11.40
N TYR A 459 -20.97 8.60 10.19
CA TYR A 459 -21.34 7.79 9.03
C TYR A 459 -20.80 6.36 9.11
N ARG A 460 -21.62 5.43 9.63
CA ARG A 460 -21.25 4.00 9.79
C ARG A 460 -20.82 3.30 8.51
N ASN A 461 -21.25 3.79 7.35
CA ASN A 461 -20.93 3.22 6.05
C ASN A 461 -19.82 3.97 5.30
N TYR A 462 -19.06 4.82 6.00
CA TYR A 462 -17.95 5.58 5.45
C TYR A 462 -16.67 5.22 6.20
N PHE A 463 -15.61 4.92 5.44
CA PHE A 463 -14.31 4.52 5.96
C PHE A 463 -13.23 5.41 5.38
N HIS A 464 -12.14 5.58 6.11
CA HIS A 464 -10.97 6.32 5.67
C HIS A 464 -9.73 5.42 5.66
N LEU A 465 -8.90 5.62 4.63
CA LEU A 465 -7.58 5.02 4.53
C LEU A 465 -6.64 6.02 3.85
N GLY A 466 -5.98 6.87 4.63
CA GLY A 466 -5.05 7.88 4.14
C GLY A 466 -4.35 8.62 5.27
N GLY A 467 -3.54 9.62 4.92
CA GLY A 467 -2.77 10.40 5.89
C GLY A 467 -1.46 9.72 6.27
N PHE A 468 -0.87 8.94 5.37
CA PHE A 468 0.33 8.16 5.66
C PHE A 468 1.60 9.02 5.72
N ASN A 469 1.52 10.34 5.46
CA ASN A 469 2.65 11.26 5.54
C ASN A 469 3.85 10.78 4.68
N GLY A 470 3.57 10.29 3.47
CA GLY A 470 4.58 9.73 2.56
C GLY A 470 4.93 8.26 2.76
N LEU A 471 4.39 7.59 3.80
CA LEU A 471 4.62 6.16 4.08
C LEU A 471 3.57 5.22 3.45
N ASN A 472 2.75 5.74 2.53
CA ASN A 472 1.66 5.01 1.86
C ASN A 472 2.15 3.67 1.27
N LEU A 473 3.35 3.65 0.69
CA LEU A 473 3.91 2.49 -0.01
C LEU A 473 4.13 1.27 0.88
N GLN A 474 4.48 1.48 2.14
CA GLN A 474 4.75 0.40 3.09
C GLN A 474 3.57 0.10 4.04
N HIS A 475 2.67 1.06 4.28
CA HIS A 475 1.59 0.91 5.26
C HIS A 475 0.21 0.68 4.65
N ALA A 476 -0.02 1.08 3.39
CA ALA A 476 -1.35 1.00 2.81
C ALA A 476 -1.85 -0.43 2.53
N LEU A 477 -0.96 -1.34 2.12
CA LEU A 477 -1.30 -2.74 1.90
C LEU A 477 -1.87 -3.44 3.14
N PRO A 478 -1.18 -3.45 4.30
CA PRO A 478 -1.71 -4.04 5.53
C PRO A 478 -2.90 -3.25 6.09
N ALA A 479 -2.86 -1.91 6.01
CA ALA A 479 -3.96 -1.09 6.50
C ALA A 479 -5.25 -1.35 5.70
N ALA A 480 -5.16 -1.56 4.38
CA ALA A 480 -6.27 -1.98 3.54
C ALA A 480 -6.82 -3.37 3.90
N ARG A 481 -5.96 -4.31 4.32
CA ARG A 481 -6.41 -5.59 4.87
C ARG A 481 -7.21 -5.37 6.16
N GLY A 482 -6.78 -4.47 7.03
CA GLY A 482 -7.52 -4.08 8.23
C GLY A 482 -8.89 -3.46 7.91
N ILE A 483 -8.99 -2.62 6.88
CA ILE A 483 -10.28 -2.09 6.40
C ILE A 483 -11.20 -3.21 5.92
N MET A 484 -10.67 -4.18 5.16
CA MET A 484 -11.42 -5.35 4.72
C MET A 484 -11.93 -6.17 5.91
N GLU A 485 -11.10 -6.42 6.93
CA GLU A 485 -11.48 -7.14 8.15
C GLU A 485 -12.59 -6.39 8.91
N GLN A 486 -12.49 -5.06 9.04
CA GLN A 486 -13.56 -4.25 9.64
C GLN A 486 -14.88 -4.33 8.87
N ILE A 487 -14.83 -4.26 7.54
CA ILE A 487 -16.02 -4.29 6.69
C ILE A 487 -16.69 -5.68 6.70
N LEU A 488 -15.91 -6.76 6.62
CA LEU A 488 -16.43 -8.11 6.42
C LEU A 488 -16.59 -8.91 7.72
N ASP A 489 -15.68 -8.73 8.69
CA ASP A 489 -15.68 -9.46 9.95
C ASP A 489 -16.18 -8.61 11.13
N GLY A 490 -16.26 -7.28 10.97
CA GLY A 490 -16.67 -6.36 12.03
C GLY A 490 -15.60 -6.13 13.11
N ALA A 491 -14.40 -6.68 12.94
CA ALA A 491 -13.28 -6.57 13.88
C ALA A 491 -11.94 -6.68 13.16
N TYR A 492 -10.87 -6.15 13.78
CA TYR A 492 -9.50 -6.39 13.32
C TYR A 492 -9.07 -7.79 13.76
N VAL A 493 -8.55 -8.57 12.81
CA VAL A 493 -8.11 -9.96 13.05
C VAL A 493 -6.59 -10.04 13.02
N SER A 494 -5.94 -9.29 12.12
CA SER A 494 -4.50 -9.39 11.89
C SER A 494 -3.68 -8.38 12.69
N ILE A 495 -3.96 -7.08 12.51
CA ILE A 495 -3.29 -5.97 13.22
C ILE A 495 -4.39 -5.10 13.81
N ASP A 496 -4.31 -4.79 15.10
CA ASP A 496 -5.28 -3.92 15.76
C ASP A 496 -5.02 -2.45 15.40
N LEU A 497 -5.83 -1.91 14.50
CA LEU A 497 -5.67 -0.52 14.01
C LEU A 497 -6.65 0.46 14.67
N ARG A 498 -7.28 0.10 15.80
CA ARG A 498 -8.22 0.99 16.52
C ARG A 498 -7.59 2.31 16.92
N ASP A 499 -6.30 2.31 17.24
CA ASP A 499 -5.57 3.51 17.60
C ASP A 499 -5.41 4.50 16.43
N PHE A 500 -5.63 4.06 15.19
CA PHE A 500 -5.62 4.91 13.98
C PHE A 500 -7.02 5.39 13.55
N HIS A 501 -8.07 5.10 14.33
CA HIS A 501 -9.41 5.60 14.05
C HIS A 501 -9.47 7.13 14.15
N LEU A 502 -10.40 7.75 13.42
CA LEU A 502 -10.61 9.19 13.45
C LEU A 502 -11.14 9.66 14.82
N ASP A 503 -11.87 8.81 15.53
CA ASP A 503 -12.46 9.13 16.83
C ASP A 503 -11.43 9.37 17.94
N ARG A 504 -10.17 8.94 17.77
CA ARG A 504 -9.07 9.29 18.69
C ARG A 504 -8.93 10.80 18.86
N MET A 505 -9.20 11.56 17.79
CA MET A 505 -9.12 13.01 17.78
C MET A 505 -10.26 13.63 18.59
N LEU A 506 -11.46 13.04 18.51
CA LEU A 506 -12.61 13.42 19.34
C LEU A 506 -12.35 13.17 20.82
N ARG A 507 -11.52 12.17 21.14
CA ARG A 507 -11.09 11.84 22.51
C ARG A 507 -9.86 12.61 22.97
N GLY A 508 -9.26 13.45 22.12
CA GLY A 508 -8.02 14.16 22.43
C GLY A 508 -6.77 13.27 22.53
N LYS A 509 -6.82 12.02 22.03
CA LYS A 509 -5.69 11.09 22.04
C LYS A 509 -4.81 11.30 20.80
N ARG A 510 -3.56 11.68 21.02
CA ARG A 510 -2.52 11.77 19.97
C ARG A 510 -1.65 10.53 19.96
N LEU A 511 -1.31 10.04 18.78
CA LEU A 511 -0.27 9.03 18.61
C LEU A 511 1.11 9.68 18.55
N THR A 512 2.14 8.93 18.95
CA THR A 512 3.53 9.39 18.82
C THR A 512 3.87 9.57 17.34
N ARG A 513 4.45 10.72 17.01
CA ARG A 513 4.97 11.00 15.66
C ARG A 513 6.33 10.33 15.53
N ASP A 514 6.56 9.68 14.40
CA ASP A 514 7.86 9.09 14.11
C ASP A 514 8.89 10.21 13.87
N SER A 515 10.11 9.99 14.36
CA SER A 515 11.25 10.92 14.29
C SER A 515 11.81 11.06 12.89
#